data_AF-A0A2V9NEP9-F1
#
_entry.id   AF-A0A2V9NEP9-F1
#
_cell.length_a   1.000
_cell.length_b   1.000
_cell.length_c   1.000
_cell.angle_alpha   90.00
_cell.angle_beta   90.00
_cell.angle_gamma   90.00
#
_symmetry.space_group_name_H-M   'P 1'
#
loop_
_entity.id
_entity.type
_entity.pdbx_description
1 polymer ?
#
loop_
_entity_poly.entity_id
_entity_poly.type
_entity_poly.pdbx_seq_one_letter_code
_entity_poly.pdbx_strand_id
1 'polypeptide(L)'
;MPRFRLLELKPAHVYEVRPRKDKRGVDLISDALPFGALWYAEPNAISNAIGYAKFSSRSHAAVIRVYDEGGNVIETHEHAGDFKE
;
A
#
# COMPACT_ATOMS: atom_id res chain seq x y z
N MET A 1 -2.78 13.35 -29.35
CA MET A 1 -3.09 11.97 -28.92
C MET A 1 -1.77 11.18 -28.86
N PRO A 2 -0.98 11.25 -27.77
CA PRO A 2 0.24 10.47 -27.68
C PRO A 2 -0.06 9.09 -27.10
N ARG A 3 0.38 8.07 -27.82
CA ARG A 3 0.31 6.65 -27.48
C ARG A 3 1.37 6.39 -26.41
N PHE A 4 0.99 6.38 -25.13
CA PHE A 4 1.90 6.03 -24.05
C PHE A 4 2.25 4.54 -24.14
N ARG A 5 3.45 4.28 -24.66
CA ARG A 5 4.10 2.97 -24.62
C ARG A 5 4.42 2.67 -23.15
N LEU A 6 3.77 1.63 -22.63
CA LEU A 6 3.97 1.04 -21.30
C LEU A 6 5.41 0.50 -21.17
N LEU A 7 6.41 1.37 -21.01
CA LEU A 7 7.62 0.97 -20.31
C LEU A 7 7.20 0.77 -18.86
N GLU A 8 7.08 -0.48 -18.43
CA GLU A 8 7.64 -1.02 -17.18
C GLU A 8 7.78 -0.04 -16.00
N LEU A 9 6.73 0.73 -15.67
CA LEU A 9 6.62 1.35 -14.36
C LEU A 9 6.36 0.20 -13.39
N LYS A 10 7.43 -0.47 -12.95
CA LYS A 10 7.37 -1.19 -11.69
C LYS A 10 6.80 -0.19 -10.68
N PRO A 11 5.73 -0.55 -9.93
CA PRO A 11 5.25 0.32 -8.87
C PRO A 11 6.45 0.64 -8.00
N ALA A 12 6.77 1.93 -7.87
CA ALA A 12 7.97 2.37 -7.16
C ALA A 12 7.91 1.91 -5.70
N HIS A 13 6.69 1.82 -5.17
CA HIS A 13 6.42 1.35 -3.82
C HIS A 13 5.31 0.30 -3.83
N VAL A 14 5.61 -0.86 -3.25
CA VAL A 14 4.61 -1.89 -2.96
C VAL A 14 4.37 -1.89 -1.46
N TYR A 15 3.11 -1.73 -1.07
CA TYR A 15 2.66 -1.76 0.31
C TYR A 15 1.84 -3.01 0.53
N GLU A 16 2.07 -3.67 1.65
CA GLU A 16 1.38 -4.89 2.05
C GLU A 16 0.73 -4.68 3.39
N VAL A 17 -0.60 -4.74 3.42
CA VAL A 17 -1.41 -4.69 4.63
C VAL A 17 -1.73 -6.10 5.04
N ARG A 18 -1.17 -6.54 6.16
CA ARG A 18 -1.30 -7.91 6.66
C ARG A 18 -2.01 -7.92 8.01
N PRO A 19 -3.10 -8.68 8.18
CA PRO A 19 -3.74 -8.83 9.47
C PRO A 19 -2.80 -9.57 10.42
N ARG A 20 -2.76 -9.11 11.68
CA ARG A 20 -1.96 -9.75 12.71
C ARG A 20 -2.61 -11.04 13.20
N LYS A 21 -1.77 -12.01 13.56
CA LYS A 21 -2.19 -13.26 14.21
C LYS A 21 -3.01 -13.03 15.49
N ASP A 22 -2.70 -11.95 16.21
CA ASP A 22 -3.42 -11.57 17.43
C ASP A 22 -4.82 -10.97 17.18
N LYS A 23 -5.22 -10.76 15.91
CA LYS A 23 -6.47 -10.06 15.50
C LYS A 23 -6.64 -8.65 16.08
N ARG A 24 -5.56 -8.07 16.60
CA ARG A 24 -5.52 -6.72 17.20
C ARG A 24 -5.11 -5.63 16.22
N GLY A 25 -5.37 -5.83 14.92
CA GLY A 25 -5.03 -4.87 13.88
C GLY A 25 -4.22 -5.45 12.73
N VAL A 26 -3.52 -4.56 12.03
CA VAL A 26 -2.78 -4.88 10.80
C VAL A 26 -1.37 -4.30 10.83
N ASP A 27 -0.45 -4.99 10.19
CA ASP A 27 0.87 -4.49 9.86
C ASP A 27 0.86 -3.95 8.43
N LEU A 28 1.31 -2.72 8.25
CA LEU A 28 1.65 -2.12 6.98
C LEU A 28 3.15 -2.30 6.74
N ILE A 29 3.49 -3.07 5.72
CA ILE A 29 4.86 -3.42 5.37
C ILE A 29 5.16 -2.82 3.99
N SER A 30 6.32 -2.19 3.84
CA SER A 30 6.85 -1.78 2.54
C SER A 30 8.35 -1.58 2.64
N ASP A 31 9.04 -1.85 1.54
CA ASP A 31 10.44 -1.48 1.35
C ASP A 31 10.66 0.05 1.46
N ALA A 32 9.62 0.84 1.17
CA ALA A 32 9.66 2.29 1.24
C ALA A 32 9.65 2.85 2.68
N LEU A 33 9.36 2.03 3.69
CA LEU A 33 9.29 2.51 5.08
C LEU A 33 10.70 2.59 5.69
N PRO A 34 11.13 3.77 6.20
CA PRO A 34 12.44 3.90 6.86
C PRO A 34 12.55 3.07 8.16
N PHE A 35 11.42 2.63 8.71
CA PHE A 35 11.32 1.81 9.93
C PHE A 35 10.95 0.34 9.65
N GLY A 36 10.80 -0.06 8.38
CA GLY A 36 10.43 -1.41 7.95
C GLY A 36 8.93 -1.71 7.99
N ALA A 37 8.29 -1.61 9.17
CA ALA A 37 6.86 -1.94 9.33
C ALA A 37 6.15 -0.98 10.29
N LEU A 38 4.89 -0.68 10.00
CA LEU A 38 4.03 0.17 10.82
C LEU A 38 2.79 -0.60 11.28
N TRP A 39 2.43 -0.48 12.56
CA TRP A 39 1.30 -1.19 13.13
C TRP A 39 0.11 -0.26 13.38
N TYR A 40 -1.08 -0.70 12.98
CA TYR A 40 -2.35 -0.05 13.30
C TYR A 40 -3.26 -1.01 14.08
N ALA A 41 -3.80 -0.56 15.22
CA ALA A 41 -4.61 -1.40 16.12
C ALA A 41 -6.10 -1.00 16.21
N GLU A 42 -6.47 0.08 15.53
CA GLU A 42 -7.81 0.67 15.59
C GLU A 42 -8.83 -0.12 14.74
N PRO A 43 -10.15 0.04 14.98
CA PRO A 43 -11.18 -0.60 14.16
C PRO A 43 -11.06 -0.25 12.66
N ASN A 44 -10.44 0.88 12.32
CA ASN A 44 -10.17 1.33 10.96
C ASN A 44 -8.72 1.10 10.53
N ALA A 45 -8.01 0.13 11.13
CA ALA A 45 -6.59 -0.12 10.90
C ALA A 45 -6.24 -0.32 9.41
N ILE A 46 -7.09 -1.04 8.67
CA ILE A 46 -6.91 -1.26 7.23
C ILE A 46 -6.99 0.08 6.47
N SER A 47 -8.05 0.87 6.72
CA SER A 47 -8.23 2.17 6.07
C SER A 47 -7.10 3.14 6.40
N ASN A 48 -6.60 3.12 7.65
CA ASN A 48 -5.47 3.96 8.07
C ASN A 48 -4.17 3.56 7.36
N ALA A 49 -3.91 2.24 7.26
CA ALA A 49 -2.77 1.70 6.52
C ALA A 49 -2.82 2.08 5.03
N ILE A 50 -3.99 1.96 4.39
CA ILE A 50 -4.19 2.37 2.99
C ILE A 50 -3.99 3.89 2.84
N GLY A 51 -4.53 4.68 3.77
CA GLY A 51 -4.36 6.14 3.79
C GLY A 51 -2.89 6.55 3.89
N TYR A 52 -2.13 5.89 4.77
CA TYR A 52 -0.70 6.11 4.89
C TYR A 52 0.05 5.75 3.61
N ALA A 53 -0.21 4.59 3.02
CA ALA A 53 0.44 4.17 1.79
C ALA A 53 0.18 5.13 0.61
N LYS A 54 -1.07 5.60 0.47
CA LYS A 54 -1.43 6.63 -0.51
C LYS A 54 -0.70 7.95 -0.25
N PHE A 55 -0.65 8.41 1.00
CA PHE A 55 0.04 9.64 1.37
C PHE A 55 1.56 9.55 1.15
N SER A 56 2.16 8.43 1.56
CA SER A 56 3.60 8.16 1.40
C SER A 56 4.01 8.06 -0.06
N SER A 57 3.10 7.63 -0.95
CA SER A 57 3.36 7.51 -2.38
C SER A 57 2.70 8.60 -3.21
N ARG A 58 2.35 9.76 -2.63
CA ARG A 58 1.71 10.86 -3.37
C ARG A 58 2.41 11.19 -4.70
N SER A 59 3.74 11.17 -4.73
CA SER A 59 4.55 11.53 -5.91
C SER A 59 4.97 10.34 -6.78
N HIS A 60 4.63 9.10 -6.41
CA HIS A 60 5.07 7.90 -7.11
C HIS A 60 3.91 6.93 -7.37
N ALA A 61 4.02 6.10 -8.41
CA ALA A 61 3.10 4.99 -8.58
C ALA A 61 3.29 3.97 -7.45
N ALA A 62 2.21 3.63 -6.73
CA ALA A 62 2.22 2.61 -5.69
C ALA A 62 1.10 1.58 -5.86
N VAL A 63 1.38 0.37 -5.38
CA VAL A 63 0.42 -0.72 -5.28
C VAL A 63 0.27 -1.09 -3.81
N ILE A 64 -0.96 -1.15 -3.33
CA ILE A 64 -1.29 -1.47 -1.94
C ILE A 64 -2.09 -2.76 -1.95
N ARG A 65 -1.53 -3.83 -1.41
CA ARG A 65 -2.16 -5.15 -1.33
C ARG A 65 -2.68 -5.38 0.07
N VAL A 66 -3.95 -5.70 0.19
CA VAL A 66 -4.57 -6.12 1.44
C VAL A 66 -4.69 -7.62 1.44
N TYR A 67 -4.11 -8.25 2.45
CA TYR A 67 -4.15 -9.69 2.65
C TYR A 67 -5.20 -10.06 3.69
N ASP A 68 -5.75 -11.27 3.57
CA ASP A 68 -6.56 -11.91 4.62
C ASP A 68 -5.67 -12.68 5.63
N GLU A 69 -6.28 -13.27 6.65
CA GLU A 69 -5.60 -14.10 7.66
C GLU A 69 -4.92 -15.33 7.03
N GLY A 70 -5.50 -15.89 5.97
CA GLY A 70 -4.93 -16.96 5.16
C GLY A 70 -3.79 -16.53 4.23
N GLY A 71 -3.44 -15.24 4.19
CA GLY A 71 -2.38 -14.72 3.34
C GLY A 71 -2.78 -14.58 1.87
N ASN A 72 -4.07 -14.56 1.56
CA ASN A 72 -4.57 -14.32 0.21
C ASN A 72 -4.81 -12.82 0.02
N VAL A 73 -4.50 -12.30 -1.15
CA VAL A 73 -4.84 -10.91 -1.49
C VAL A 73 -6.35 -10.82 -1.69
N ILE A 74 -7.01 -10.03 -0.84
CA ILE A 74 -8.45 -9.77 -0.93
C ILE A 74 -8.75 -8.45 -1.63
N GLU A 75 -7.82 -7.51 -1.59
CA GLU A 75 -7.99 -6.19 -2.20
C GLU A 75 -6.65 -5.66 -2.70
N THR A 76 -6.66 -4.96 -3.83
CA THR A 76 -5.48 -4.27 -4.36
C THR A 76 -5.88 -2.87 -4.77
N HIS A 77 -5.20 -1.87 -4.23
CA HIS A 77 -5.36 -0.47 -4.61
C HIS A 77 -4.14 -0.03 -5.40
N GLU A 78 -4.39 0.52 -6.58
CA GLU A 78 -3.35 1.14 -7.41
C GLU A 78 -3.46 2.66 -7.24
N HIS A 79 -2.34 3.28 -6.89
CA HIS A 79 -2.21 4.73 -6.85
C HIS A 79 -1.30 5.14 -7.99
N ALA A 80 -1.87 5.70 -9.06
CA ALA A 80 -1.12 6.46 -10.03
C ALA A 80 -0.78 7.79 -9.38
N GLY A 81 0.47 7.97 -8.93
CA GLY A 81 0.94 9.21 -8.34
C GLY A 81 0.79 10.36 -9.34
N ASP A 82 -0.33 11.06 -9.29
CA ASP A 82 -0.68 12.21 -10.14
C ASP A 82 -0.32 13.52 -9.44
N PHE A 83 0.76 13.55 -8.64
CA PHE A 83 1.18 14.78 -7.99
C PHE A 83 1.76 15.74 -9.03
N LYS A 84 0.87 16.55 -9.62
CA LYS A 84 1.24 17.82 -10.25
C LYS A 84 1.64 18.78 -9.15
N GLU A 85 2.89 19.22 -9.20
CA GLU A 85 3.44 20.32 -8.41
C GLU A 85 2.64 21.62 -8.62
#